data_AF-A0A419WE10-F1
#
_entry.id   AF-A0A419WE10-F1
#
_cell.length_a   1.000
_cell.length_b   1.000
_cell.length_c   1.000
_cell.angle_alpha   90.00
_cell.angle_beta   90.00
_cell.angle_gamma   90.00
#
_symmetry.space_group_name_H-M   'P 1'
#
loop_
_entity.id
_entity.type
_entity.pdbx_description
1 polymer ?
#
loop_
_entity_poly.entity_id
_entity_poly.type
_entity_poly.pdbx_seq_one_letter_code
_entity_poly.pdbx_strand_id
1 'polypeptide(L)' 'MPKCNHCGAHVSERFARVFADEHGEIHACVSCSANAGIAEAARERARGA' A
#
# COMPACT_ATOMS: atom_id res chain seq x y z
N MET A 1 16.46 6.02 -2.96
CA MET A 1 15.05 5.94 -3.41
C MET A 1 14.19 5.53 -2.22
N PRO A 2 13.10 6.25 -1.91
CA PRO A 2 12.23 5.92 -0.78
C PRO A 2 11.67 4.50 -0.90
N LYS A 3 11.33 3.89 0.23
CA LYS A 3 10.79 2.52 0.32
C LYS A 3 9.46 2.51 1.06
N CYS A 4 8.60 1.58 0.68
CA CYS A 4 7.39 1.24 1.43
C CYS A 4 7.79 0.52 2.73
N ASN A 5 7.31 1.00 3.87
CA ASN A 5 7.56 0.36 5.17
C ASN A 5 6.80 -0.97 5.33
N HIS A 6 5.70 -1.17 4.58
CA HIS A 6 4.95 -2.42 4.62
C HIS A 6 5.60 -3.54 3.79
N CYS A 7 6.09 -3.27 2.58
CA CYS A 7 6.56 -4.32 1.67
C CYS A 7 8.01 -4.18 1.21
N GLY A 8 8.71 -3.11 1.60
CA GLY A 8 10.10 -2.85 1.23
C GLY A 8 10.29 -2.43 -0.24
N ALA A 9 9.24 -2.41 -1.05
CA ALA A 9 9.31 -2.01 -2.45
C ALA A 9 9.75 -0.54 -2.57
N HIS A 10 10.58 -0.26 -3.58
CA HIS A 10 10.97 1.11 -3.88
C HIS A 10 9.79 1.91 -4.45
N VAL A 11 9.70 3.18 -4.09
CA VAL A 11 8.77 4.13 -4.69
C VAL A 11 9.53 5.37 -5.18
N SER A 12 8.91 6.14 -6.08
CA SER A 12 9.52 7.37 -6.56
C SER A 12 9.54 8.45 -5.47
N GLU A 13 10.48 9.40 -5.57
CA GLU A 13 10.51 10.57 -4.69
C GLU A 13 9.25 11.44 -4.84
N ARG A 14 8.65 11.46 -6.04
CA ARG A 14 7.37 12.15 -6.29
C ARG A 14 6.22 11.50 -5.52
N PHE A 15 6.24 10.17 -5.39
CA PHE A 15 5.27 9.44 -4.57
C PHE A 15 5.45 9.78 -3.10
N ALA A 16 6.69 9.71 -2.60
CA ALA A 16 7.00 10.04 -1.19
C ALA A 16 6.57 11.46 -0.82
N ARG A 17 6.75 12.45 -1.71
CA ARG A 17 6.33 13.83 -1.47
C ARG A 17 4.84 13.99 -1.14
N VAL A 18 3.98 13.12 -1.66
CA VAL A 18 2.52 13.23 -1.52
C VAL A 18 1.98 12.28 -0.46
N PHE A 19 2.57 11.09 -0.35
CA PHE A 19 2.01 9.99 0.45
C PHE A 19 2.82 9.63 1.70
N ALA A 20 3.99 10.23 1.88
CA ALA A 20 4.70 10.09 3.14
C ALA A 20 4.03 10.92 4.24
N ASP A 21 4.11 10.45 5.47
CA ASP A 21 3.63 11.20 6.64
C ASP A 21 4.59 12.32 7.05
N GLU A 22 4.33 12.94 8.20
CA GLU A 22 5.15 14.01 8.78
C GLU A 22 6.59 13.60 9.09
N HIS A 23 6.85 12.30 9.24
CA HIS A 23 8.18 11.73 9.47
C HIS A 23 8.85 11.27 8.16
N GLY A 24 8.17 11.42 7.02
CA GLY A 24 8.65 10.94 5.72
C GLY A 24 8.43 9.44 5.51
N GLU A 25 7.59 8.79 6.30
CA GLU A 25 7.34 7.36 6.22
C GLU A 25 6.20 7.01 5.25
N ILE A 26 6.41 5.96 4.44
CA ILE A 26 5.41 5.45 3.50
C ILE A 26 4.88 4.13 4.00
N HIS A 27 3.72 4.17 4.66
CA HIS A 27 3.10 2.98 5.24
C HIS A 27 2.50 2.02 4.21
N ALA A 28 2.15 2.52 3.01
CA ALA A 28 1.69 1.68 1.90
C ALA A 28 2.03 2.30 0.54
N CYS A 29 2.64 1.51 -0.35
CA CYS A 29 2.84 1.91 -1.74
C CYS A 29 1.61 1.63 -2.60
N VAL A 30 1.61 2.10 -3.85
CA VAL A 30 0.51 1.87 -4.81
C VAL A 30 0.09 0.39 -4.92
N SER A 31 1.03 -0.55 -4.89
CA SER A 31 0.73 -1.99 -4.95
C SER A 31 0.09 -2.51 -3.67
N CYS A 32 0.55 -2.03 -2.51
CA CYS A 32 -0.06 -2.37 -1.22
C CYS A 32 -1.49 -1.80 -1.14
N SER A 33 -1.67 -0.53 -1.51
CA SER A 33 -2.96 0.16 -1.46
C SER A 33 -3.96 -0.41 -2.46
N ALA A 34 -3.52 -0.82 -3.66
CA ALA A 34 -4.37 -1.47 -4.65
C ALA A 34 -4.99 -2.78 -4.12
N ASN A 35 -4.29 -3.46 -3.21
CA ASN A 35 -4.74 -4.73 -2.64
C ASN A 35 -5.38 -4.59 -1.24
N ALA A 36 -5.39 -3.40 -0.64
CA ALA A 36 -5.83 -3.20 0.75
C ALA A 36 -7.29 -3.62 1.01
N GLY A 37 -8.15 -3.65 -0.02
CA GLY A 37 -9.54 -4.14 0.06
C GLY A 37 -9.78 -5.54 -0.53
N ILE A 38 -8.78 -6.16 -1.16
CA ILE A 38 -8.97 -7.42 -1.88
C ILE A 38 -9.16 -8.59 -0.93
N ALA A 39 -8.47 -8.59 0.21
CA ALA A 39 -8.59 -9.67 1.19
C ALA A 39 -10.03 -9.80 1.74
N GLU A 40 -10.67 -8.68 2.09
CA GLU A 40 -12.06 -8.66 2.56
C GLU A 40 -13.02 -9.07 1.44
N ALA A 41 -12.89 -8.46 0.26
CA ALA A 41 -13.74 -8.80 -0.88
C ALA A 41 -13.57 -10.27 -1.33
N ALA A 42 -12.38 -10.86 -1.18
CA ALA A 42 -12.14 -12.28 -1.46
C ALA A 42 -12.84 -13.19 -0.43
N ARG A 43 -12.82 -12.82 0.85
CA ARG A 43 -13.54 -13.53 1.93
C ARG A 43 -15.05 -13.50 1.72
N GLU A 44 -15.60 -12.35 1.31
CA GLU A 44 -17.03 -12.23 1.00
C GLU A 44 -17.43 -13.14 -0.17
N ARG A 45 -16.63 -13.18 -1.25
CA ARG A 45 -16.88 -14.08 -2.39
C ARG A 45 -16.82 -15.55 -2.01
N ALA A 46 -15.85 -15.95 -1.18
CA ALA A 46 -15.71 -17.33 -0.73
C ALA A 46 -16.86 -17.79 0.19
N ARG A 47 -17.53 -16.87 0.89
CA ARG A 47 -18.70 -17.18 1.74
C ARG A 47 -20.02 -17.29 0.95
N GLY A 48 -20.06 -16.76 -0.27
CA GLY A 48 -21.24 -16.77 -1.13
C GLY A 48 -21.23 -17.84 -2.23
N ALA A 49 -20.22 -18.71 -2.26
CA ALA A 49 -20.04 -19.78 -3.25
C ALA A 49 -20.36 -21.16 -2.67
#